data_AF-A0A967YQ58-F1
#
_entry.id   AF-A0A967YQ58-F1
#
_cell.length_a   1.000
_cell.length_b   1.000
_cell.length_c   1.000
_cell.angle_alpha   90.00
_cell.angle_beta   90.00
_cell.angle_gamma   90.00
#
_symmetry.space_group_name_H-M   'P 1'
#
loop_
_entity.id
_entity.type
_entity.pdbx_description
1 polymer ?
#
loop_
_entity_poly.entity_id
_entity_poly.type
_entity_poly.pdbx_seq_one_letter_code
_entity_poly.pdbx_strand_id
1 'polypeptide(L)' 'MKKIASVAEVRVRDQMFGGGVIVDSKEAMLFLGEEKPTLVIWANHLGLVKFARDYFQHLWKTSTTKS' A
#
# COMPACT_ATOMS: atom_id res chain seq x y z
N MET A 1 -5.81 -15.22 -3.82
CA MET A 1 -6.75 -14.18 -4.29
C MET A 1 -8.19 -14.45 -3.87
N LYS A 2 -8.87 -15.51 -4.34
CA LYS A 2 -10.30 -15.74 -4.04
C LYS A 2 -10.68 -15.69 -2.53
N LYS A 3 -9.85 -16.25 -1.64
CA LYS A 3 -10.09 -16.22 -0.18
C LYS A 3 -9.92 -14.84 0.47
N ILE A 4 -9.11 -13.96 -0.11
CA ILE A 4 -8.94 -12.58 0.39
C ILE A 4 -10.03 -11.71 -0.19
N ALA A 5 -10.34 -11.90 -1.48
CA ALA A 5 -11.44 -11.23 -2.16
C ALA A 5 -12.81 -11.51 -1.53
N SER A 6 -12.98 -12.60 -0.77
CA SER A 6 -14.21 -12.88 -0.03
C SER A 6 -14.37 -12.07 1.25
N VAL A 7 -13.32 -11.41 1.74
CA VAL A 7 -13.34 -10.64 3.01
C VAL A 7 -12.86 -9.20 2.85
N ALA A 8 -12.32 -8.83 1.68
CA ALA A 8 -11.82 -7.50 1.38
C ALA A 8 -11.87 -7.21 -0.13
N GLU A 9 -11.96 -5.93 -0.51
CA GLU A 9 -11.74 -5.53 -1.90
C GLU A 9 -10.26 -5.74 -2.27
N VAL A 10 -10.02 -6.35 -3.43
CA VAL A 10 -8.67 -6.64 -3.90
C VAL A 10 -8.48 -6.07 -5.29
N ARG A 11 -7.40 -5.34 -5.48
CA ARG A 11 -6.98 -4.80 -6.77
C ARG A 11 -5.54 -5.18 -7.07
N VAL A 12 -5.19 -5.19 -8.36
CA VAL A 12 -3.86 -5.57 -8.84
C VAL A 12 -3.24 -4.42 -9.63
N ARG A 13 -1.94 -4.21 -9.43
CA ARG A 13 -1.16 -3.22 -10.17
C ARG A 13 0.19 -3.83 -10.53
N ASP A 14 0.54 -3.75 -11.82
CA ASP A 14 1.76 -4.39 -12.33
C ASP A 14 3.05 -3.68 -11.90
N GLN A 15 2.97 -2.38 -11.59
CA GLN A 15 4.13 -1.57 -11.22
C GLN A 15 3.81 -0.70 -10.01
N MET A 16 4.67 -0.78 -9.00
CA MET A 16 4.67 0.10 -7.84
C MET A 16 6.12 0.31 -7.38
N PHE A 17 6.44 1.51 -6.92
CA PHE A 17 7.72 1.77 -6.28
C PHE A 17 7.55 1.53 -4.77
N GLY A 18 7.73 0.27 -4.38
CA GLY A 18 7.47 -0.15 -3.01
C GLY A 18 5.99 -0.29 -2.67
N GLY A 19 5.76 -0.80 -1.46
CA GLY A 19 4.43 -1.08 -0.91
C GLY A 19 4.40 -0.83 0.60
N GLY A 20 3.40 -1.38 1.27
CA GLY A 20 3.30 -1.23 2.71
C GLY A 20 1.92 -1.45 3.27
N VAL A 21 1.77 -1.08 4.54
CA VAL A 21 0.56 -1.28 5.34
C VAL A 21 0.27 -0.01 6.10
N ILE A 22 -0.99 0.40 6.12
CA ILE A 22 -1.50 1.47 6.99
C ILE A 22 -2.48 0.82 7.95
N VAL A 23 -2.30 1.07 9.25
CA VAL A 23 -3.20 0.57 10.29
C VAL A 23 -3.91 1.75 10.94
N ASP A 24 -5.23 1.67 11.00
CA ASP A 24 -6.13 2.62 11.68
C ASP A 24 -5.87 4.09 11.38
N SER A 25 -5.34 4.39 10.18
CA SER A 25 -4.99 5.77 9.81
C SER A 25 -3.92 6.44 10.70
N LYS A 26 -3.20 5.69 11.54
CA LYS A 26 -2.28 6.21 12.57
C LYS A 26 -0.85 5.74 12.42
N GLU A 27 -0.64 4.59 11.80
CA GLU A 27 0.69 4.03 11.60
C GLU A 27 0.84 3.55 10.15
N ALA A 28 2.05 3.70 9.63
CA ALA A 28 2.42 3.23 8.31
C ALA A 28 3.75 2.47 8.38
N MET A 29 3.78 1.31 7.73
CA MET A 29 5.02 0.66 7.32
C MET A 29 5.15 0.79 5.81
N LEU A 30 6.27 1.33 5.34
CA LEU A 30 6.61 1.47 3.93
C LEU A 30 7.81 0.60 3.60
N PHE A 31 7.71 -0.21 2.56
CA PHE A 31 8.79 -0.99 1.99
C PHE A 31 9.13 -0.35 0.66
N LEU A 32 10.32 0.26 0.53
CA LEU A 32 10.73 1.00 -0.66
C LEU A 32 11.77 0.21 -1.44
N GLY A 33 11.57 0.13 -2.75
CA GLY A 33 12.35 -0.67 -3.68
C GLY A 33 11.45 -1.28 -4.77
N GLU A 34 12.03 -1.65 -5.89
CA GLU A 34 11.28 -2.24 -7.02
C GLU A 34 11.16 -3.76 -6.86
N GLU A 35 12.25 -4.51 -7.05
CA GLU A 35 12.25 -5.97 -6.94
C GLU A 35 12.46 -6.47 -5.50
N LYS A 36 13.29 -5.75 -4.73
CA LYS A 36 13.60 -6.06 -3.33
C LYS A 36 13.55 -4.77 -2.52
N PRO A 37 12.93 -4.78 -1.33
CA PRO A 37 12.93 -3.62 -0.46
C PRO A 37 14.37 -3.33 0.01
N THR A 38 14.85 -2.13 -0.29
CA THR A 38 16.17 -1.63 0.14
C THR A 38 16.06 -0.78 1.39
N LEU A 39 14.85 -0.28 1.69
CA LEU A 39 14.55 0.54 2.84
C LEU A 39 13.16 0.20 3.40
N VAL A 40 13.08 0.04 4.72
CA VAL A 40 11.81 -0.10 5.44
C VAL A 40 11.67 1.07 6.41
N ILE A 41 10.56 1.78 6.33
CA ILE A 41 10.23 2.89 7.22
C ILE A 41 8.99 2.50 8.02
N TRP A 42 9.08 2.53 9.34
CA TRP A 42 7.89 2.58 10.19
C TRP A 42 7.70 4.01 10.70
N ALA A 43 6.47 4.50 10.68
CA ALA A 43 6.13 5.84 11.15
C ALA A 43 4.72 5.91 11.73
N ASN A 44 4.58 6.65 12.83
CA ASN A 44 3.30 7.08 13.41
C ASN A 44 3.12 8.62 13.36
N HIS A 45 4.06 9.32 12.72
CA HIS A 45 3.96 10.75 12.49
C HIS A 45 2.89 11.06 11.45
N LEU A 46 1.94 11.95 11.79
CA LEU A 46 0.76 12.26 10.98
C LEU A 46 1.09 12.58 9.51
N GLY A 47 2.15 13.36 9.27
CA GLY A 47 2.57 13.73 7.91
C GLY A 47 3.02 12.53 7.07
N LEU A 48 3.75 11.58 7.67
CA LEU A 48 4.23 10.39 6.96
C LEU A 48 3.11 9.38 6.72
N VAL A 49 2.20 9.25 7.68
CA VAL A 49 1.00 8.40 7.53
C VAL A 49 0.09 8.96 6.43
N LYS A 50 -0.09 10.28 6.36
CA LYS A 50 -0.84 10.93 5.29
C LYS A 50 -0.15 10.72 3.93
N PHE A 51 1.16 10.90 3.87
CA PHE A 51 1.94 10.64 2.65
C PHE A 51 1.74 9.20 2.15
N ALA A 52 1.87 8.21 3.03
CA ALA A 52 1.63 6.80 2.69
C ALA A 52 0.21 6.57 2.16
N ARG A 53 -0.80 7.20 2.78
CA ARG A 53 -2.20 7.11 2.34
C ARG A 53 -2.38 7.68 0.94
N ASP A 54 -1.85 8.87 0.67
CA ASP A 54 -2.01 9.52 -0.63
C ASP A 54 -1.36 8.68 -1.74
N TYR A 55 -0.18 8.10 -1.48
CA TYR A 55 0.48 7.15 -2.37
C TYR A 55 -0.37 5.89 -2.62
N PHE A 56 -0.84 5.21 -1.56
CA PHE A 56 -1.65 4.01 -1.73
C PHE A 56 -3.01 4.29 -2.37
N GLN A 57 -3.59 5.47 -2.12
CA GLN A 57 -4.82 5.88 -2.79
C GLN A 57 -4.60 6.13 -4.29
N HIS A 58 -3.45 6.68 -4.68
CA HIS A 58 -3.07 6.80 -6.08
C HIS A 58 -2.94 5.42 -6.75
N LEU A 59 -2.22 4.48 -6.12
CA LEU A 59 -2.11 3.10 -6.61
C LEU A 59 -3.48 2.43 -6.71
N TRP A 60 -4.33 2.61 -5.70
CA TRP A 60 -5.67 2.04 -5.67
C TRP A 60 -6.55 2.53 -6.83
N LYS A 61 -6.55 3.84 -7.08
CA LYS A 61 -7.33 4.45 -8.17
C LYS A 61 -6.83 4.05 -9.55
N THR A 62 -5.54 3.74 -9.70
CA THR A 62 -4.91 3.37 -10.98
C THR A 62 -4.75 1.87 -11.17
N SER A 63 -5.17 1.07 -10.18
CA SER A 63 -5.14 -0.40 -10.23
C SER A 63 -6.38 -0.98 -10.91
N THR A 64 -6.27 -2.23 -11.38
CA THR A 64 -7.38 -2.94 -12.02
C THR A 64 -8.03 -3.91 -11.04
N THR A 65 -9.36 -4.04 -11.12
CA THR A 65 -10.11 -5.07 -10.41
C THR A 65 -10.06 -6.35 -11.22
N LYS A 66 -9.48 -7.43 -10.69
CA LYS A 66 -9.61 -8.76 -11.30
C LYS A 66 -10.93 -9.38 -10.82
N SER A 67 -11.91 -9.48 -11.74
CA SER A 67 -13.12 -10.28 -11.58
C SER A 67 -12.81 -11.78 -11.52
#